data_AF-A0A1M5KPY8-F1
#
_entry.id   AF-A0A1M5KPY8-F1
#
_cell.length_a   1.000
_cell.length_b   1.000
_cell.length_c   1.000
_cell.angle_alpha   90.00
_cell.angle_beta   90.00
_cell.angle_gamma   90.00
#
_symmetry.space_group_name_H-M   'P 1'
#
loop_
_entity.id
_entity.type
_entity.pdbx_description
1 polymer ?
#
loop_
_entity_poly.entity_id
_entity_poly.type
_entity_poly.pdbx_seq_one_letter_code
_entity_poly.pdbx_strand_id
1 'polypeptide(L)'
;MKIIFNLRAGLLFLMIIFLSLVSAYYNFSIENDTEDILKANYNTLEYSRNMLLSLDKTNLDKEKTIAVFQDNLTRQKGNITEVGEDVVTNNLQKNFDSLKKNWTDEALKSQIRQDIFQIMELNMTAAKNKNDIVKHKTETANLWIAILGILCFLIAFNLLLNLSNRITNRKGS
;
A
#
# COMPACT_ATOMS: atom_id res chain seq x y z
N MET A 1 -49.58 -15.73 1.84
CA MET A 1 -48.52 -16.72 2.15
C MET A 1 -47.31 -16.64 1.21
N LYS A 2 -47.49 -16.60 -0.13
CA LYS A 2 -46.38 -16.42 -1.11
C LYS A 2 -45.63 -15.08 -0.98
N ILE A 3 -46.34 -13.98 -0.71
CA ILE A 3 -45.74 -12.63 -0.61
C ILE A 3 -44.71 -12.52 0.53
N ILE A 4 -45.02 -13.06 1.71
CA ILE A 4 -44.13 -13.01 2.88
C ILE A 4 -42.86 -13.86 2.66
N PHE A 5 -42.99 -15.00 1.98
CA PHE A 5 -41.83 -15.82 1.59
C PHE A 5 -40.94 -15.09 0.59
N ASN A 6 -41.52 -14.52 -0.46
CA ASN A 6 -40.79 -13.75 -1.47
C ASN A 6 -40.11 -12.51 -0.87
N LEU A 7 -40.75 -11.85 0.10
CA LEU A 7 -40.19 -10.70 0.82
C LEU A 7 -38.98 -11.10 1.67
N ARG A 8 -39.06 -12.23 2.38
CA ARG A 8 -37.95 -12.77 3.18
C ARG A 8 -36.77 -13.22 2.32
N ALA A 9 -37.04 -13.92 1.23
CA ALA A 9 -36.01 -14.34 0.28
C ALA A 9 -35.36 -13.14 -0.42
N GLY A 10 -36.15 -12.12 -0.81
CA GLY A 10 -35.65 -10.89 -1.41
C GLY A 10 -34.79 -10.07 -0.44
N LEU A 11 -35.17 -9.99 0.83
CA LEU A 11 -34.37 -9.32 1.87
C LEU A 11 -33.01 -10.01 2.06
N LEU A 12 -32.99 -11.35 2.11
CA LEU A 12 -31.74 -12.12 2.21
C LEU A 12 -30.82 -11.91 1.01
N PHE A 13 -31.39 -11.92 -0.20
CA PHE A 13 -30.64 -11.63 -1.42
C PHE A 13 -30.01 -10.23 -1.40
N LEU A 14 -30.77 -9.23 -0.93
CA LEU A 14 -30.31 -7.85 -0.82
C LEU A 14 -29.21 -7.70 0.25
N MET A 15 -29.31 -8.43 1.36
CA MET A 15 -28.25 -8.49 2.38
C MET A 15 -26.97 -9.10 1.83
N ILE A 16 -27.05 -10.19 1.05
CA ILE A 16 -25.86 -10.81 0.42
C ILE A 16 -25.18 -9.83 -0.55
N ILE A 17 -25.96 -9.15 -1.39
CA ILE A 17 -25.42 -8.12 -2.29
C ILE A 17 -24.73 -7.01 -1.50
N PHE A 18 -25.37 -6.54 -0.42
CA PHE A 18 -24.80 -5.50 0.44
C PHE A 18 -23.48 -5.94 1.08
N LEU A 19 -23.42 -7.15 1.65
CA LEU A 19 -22.18 -7.69 2.23
C LEU A 19 -21.07 -7.82 1.17
N SER A 20 -21.40 -8.28 -0.04
CA SER A 20 -20.45 -8.38 -1.15
C SER A 20 -19.90 -7.03 -1.59
N LEU A 21 -20.76 -6.00 -1.68
CA LEU A 21 -20.33 -4.64 -2.03
C LEU A 21 -19.42 -4.03 -0.96
N VAL A 22 -19.75 -4.20 0.32
CA VAL A 22 -18.92 -3.73 1.44
C VAL A 22 -17.56 -4.43 1.43
N SER A 23 -17.54 -5.76 1.26
CA SER A 23 -16.30 -6.54 1.18
C SER A 23 -15.42 -6.10 0.00
N ALA A 24 -16.01 -5.93 -1.18
CA ALA A 24 -15.29 -5.47 -2.37
C ALA A 24 -14.72 -4.06 -2.17
N TYR A 25 -15.47 -3.14 -1.57
CA TYR A 25 -15.01 -1.78 -1.28
C TYR A 25 -13.80 -1.77 -0.34
N TYR A 26 -13.85 -2.52 0.77
CA TYR A 26 -12.72 -2.59 1.71
C TYR A 26 -11.47 -3.19 1.06
N ASN A 27 -11.61 -4.27 0.28
CA ASN A 27 -10.48 -4.86 -0.44
C ASN A 27 -9.83 -3.87 -1.40
N PHE A 28 -10.64 -3.15 -2.19
CA PHE A 28 -10.13 -2.15 -3.13
C PHE A 28 -9.40 -1.00 -2.41
N SER A 29 -9.93 -0.52 -1.29
CA SER A 29 -9.27 0.53 -0.51
C SER A 29 -7.93 0.08 0.07
N ILE A 30 -7.83 -1.17 0.55
CA ILE A 30 -6.59 -1.74 1.09
C ILE A 30 -5.54 -1.91 -0.01
N GLU A 31 -5.96 -2.36 -1.19
CA GLU A 31 -5.09 -2.53 -2.36
C GLU A 31 -4.45 -1.20 -2.77
N ASN A 32 -5.27 -0.15 -2.91
CA ASN A 32 -4.77 1.17 -3.30
C ASN A 32 -3.79 1.76 -2.26
N ASP A 33 -4.10 1.67 -0.97
CA ASP A 33 -3.19 2.11 0.10
C ASP A 33 -1.83 1.40 0.02
N THR A 34 -1.84 0.09 -0.29
CA THR A 34 -0.63 -0.73 -0.40
C THR A 34 0.18 -0.40 -1.65
N GLU A 35 -0.49 -0.19 -2.79
CA GLU A 35 0.17 0.12 -4.06
C GLU A 35 0.95 1.44 -3.99
N ASP A 36 0.36 2.48 -3.41
CA ASP A 36 1.01 3.78 -3.28
C ASP A 36 2.28 3.70 -2.39
N ILE A 37 2.20 2.97 -1.27
CA ILE A 37 3.35 2.72 -0.39
C ILE A 37 4.48 2.00 -1.14
N LEU A 38 4.14 0.91 -1.83
CA LEU A 38 5.11 0.08 -2.54
C LEU A 38 5.74 0.83 -3.71
N LYS A 39 4.94 1.61 -4.45
CA LYS A 39 5.40 2.40 -5.58
C LYS A 39 6.39 3.48 -5.13
N ALA A 40 6.08 4.22 -4.08
CA ALA A 40 6.98 5.22 -3.52
C ALA A 40 8.30 4.58 -3.05
N ASN A 41 8.23 3.44 -2.36
CA ASN A 41 9.41 2.73 -1.88
C ASN A 41 10.27 2.16 -2.99
N TYR A 42 9.65 1.53 -3.98
CA TYR A 42 10.34 0.99 -5.15
C TYR A 42 11.06 2.09 -5.93
N ASN A 43 10.39 3.22 -6.16
CA ASN A 43 10.99 4.39 -6.81
C ASN A 43 12.24 4.87 -6.06
N THR A 44 12.13 5.11 -4.75
CA THR A 44 13.28 5.55 -3.93
C THR A 44 14.44 4.57 -4.01
N LEU A 45 14.19 3.26 -3.91
CA LEU A 45 15.22 2.23 -4.02
C LEU A 45 15.86 2.18 -5.42
N GLU A 46 15.06 2.31 -6.49
CA GLU A 46 15.55 2.34 -7.87
C GLU A 46 16.47 3.55 -8.10
N TYR A 47 16.05 4.74 -7.68
CA TYR A 47 16.80 5.97 -7.89
C TYR A 47 18.09 5.95 -7.09
N SER A 48 18.01 5.50 -5.84
CA SER A 48 19.16 5.33 -4.94
C SER A 48 20.18 4.35 -5.51
N ARG A 49 19.74 3.19 -6.00
CA ARG A 49 20.61 2.21 -6.66
C ARG A 49 21.30 2.79 -7.88
N ASN A 50 20.57 3.50 -8.74
CA ASN A 50 21.13 4.09 -9.95
C ASN A 50 22.14 5.21 -9.64
N MET A 51 21.87 6.02 -8.61
CA MET A 51 22.82 7.02 -8.10
C MET A 51 24.11 6.36 -7.58
N LEU A 52 24.00 5.32 -6.75
CA LEU A 52 25.17 4.58 -6.24
C LEU A 52 26.00 3.95 -7.37
N LEU A 53 25.35 3.27 -8.33
CA LEU A 53 26.03 2.68 -9.48
C LEU A 53 26.74 3.72 -10.34
N SER A 54 26.19 4.93 -10.44
CA SER A 54 26.84 6.01 -11.17
C SER A 54 28.11 6.50 -10.44
N LEU A 55 28.13 6.53 -9.11
CA LEU A 55 29.34 6.89 -8.35
C LEU A 55 30.51 5.91 -8.52
N ASP A 56 30.21 4.65 -8.81
CA ASP A 56 31.20 3.58 -9.01
C ASP A 56 31.84 3.58 -10.41
N LYS A 57 31.32 4.38 -11.36
CA LYS A 57 31.86 4.45 -12.71
C LYS A 57 33.19 5.21 -12.77
N THR A 58 34.07 4.75 -13.66
CA THR A 58 35.37 5.39 -13.90
C THR A 58 35.20 6.77 -14.53
N ASN A 59 36.20 7.63 -14.34
CA ASN A 59 36.17 9.04 -14.76
C ASN A 59 36.08 9.24 -16.30
N LEU A 60 36.25 8.17 -17.09
CA LEU A 60 36.18 8.19 -18.55
C LEU A 60 34.77 8.55 -19.07
N ASP A 61 33.73 8.24 -18.31
CA ASP A 61 32.32 8.52 -18.66
C ASP A 61 31.70 9.61 -17.76
N LYS A 62 32.51 10.59 -17.30
CA LYS A 62 32.10 11.57 -16.28
C LYS A 62 30.80 12.31 -16.62
N GLU A 63 30.65 12.87 -17.83
CA GLU A 63 29.46 13.65 -18.18
C GLU A 63 28.18 12.81 -18.19
N LYS A 64 28.25 11.61 -18.79
CA LYS A 64 27.14 10.64 -18.80
C LYS A 64 26.78 10.21 -17.38
N THR A 65 27.79 10.00 -16.53
CA THR A 65 27.61 9.60 -15.14
C THR A 65 26.92 10.70 -14.33
N ILE A 66 27.35 11.95 -14.51
CA ILE A 66 26.71 13.12 -13.89
C ILE A 66 25.25 13.24 -14.34
N ALA A 67 24.96 13.06 -15.63
CA ALA A 67 23.61 13.13 -16.16
C ALA A 67 22.70 12.06 -15.54
N VAL A 68 23.17 10.81 -15.46
CA VAL A 68 22.41 9.70 -14.84
C VAL A 68 22.17 9.97 -13.35
N PHE A 69 23.18 10.42 -12.60
CA PHE A 69 22.99 10.76 -11.20
C PHE A 69 21.97 11.89 -11.03
N GLN A 70 22.10 12.98 -11.80
CA GLN A 70 21.23 14.15 -11.71
C GLN A 70 19.77 13.82 -12.06
N ASP A 71 19.54 12.95 -13.05
CA ASP A 71 18.20 12.48 -13.40
C ASP A 71 17.56 11.73 -12.23
N ASN A 72 18.25 10.74 -11.66
CA ASN A 72 17.73 9.97 -10.53
C ASN A 72 17.54 10.84 -9.28
N LEU A 73 18.44 11.79 -9.01
CA LEU A 73 18.27 12.75 -7.92
C LEU A 73 17.05 13.65 -8.14
N THR A 74 16.77 14.06 -9.38
CA THR A 74 15.59 14.88 -9.71
C THR A 74 14.31 14.07 -9.51
N ARG A 75 14.29 12.81 -9.96
CA ARG A 75 13.18 11.88 -9.71
C ARG A 75 12.97 11.67 -8.20
N GLN A 76 14.06 11.52 -7.44
CA GLN A 76 14.02 11.41 -5.97
C GLN A 76 13.41 12.65 -5.32
N LYS A 77 13.78 13.85 -5.75
CA LYS A 77 13.16 15.10 -5.25
C LYS A 77 11.66 15.19 -5.54
N GLY A 78 11.20 14.57 -6.63
CA GLY A 78 9.77 14.45 -6.95
C GLY A 78 9.04 13.32 -6.21
N ASN A 79 9.78 12.41 -5.55
CA ASN A 79 9.27 11.23 -4.84
C ASN A 79 9.52 11.34 -3.32
N ILE A 80 9.65 12.56 -2.78
CA ILE A 80 9.74 12.77 -1.33
C ILE A 80 8.37 12.44 -0.72
N THR A 81 8.30 11.35 0.04
CA THR A 81 7.06 10.90 0.68
C THR A 81 7.14 10.85 2.20
N GLU A 82 8.35 10.80 2.76
CA GLU A 82 8.56 10.59 4.20
C GLU A 82 9.17 11.80 4.92
N VAL A 83 8.89 11.88 6.22
CA VAL A 83 9.40 12.94 7.08
C VAL A 83 10.92 12.87 7.15
N GLY A 84 11.59 13.99 6.86
CA GLY A 84 13.05 14.13 6.91
C GLY A 84 13.77 13.73 5.61
N GLU A 85 13.07 13.07 4.68
CA GLU A 85 13.62 12.71 3.37
C GLU A 85 14.00 13.96 2.55
N ASP A 86 13.24 15.05 2.70
CA ASP A 86 13.52 16.35 2.08
C ASP A 86 14.86 16.94 2.52
N VAL A 87 15.15 16.90 3.83
CA VAL A 87 16.40 17.44 4.39
C VAL A 87 17.59 16.66 3.84
N VAL A 88 17.53 15.33 3.88
CA VAL A 88 18.62 14.47 3.41
C VAL A 88 18.79 14.59 1.89
N THR A 89 17.70 14.63 1.13
CA THR A 89 17.74 14.80 -0.34
C THR A 89 18.33 16.15 -0.74
N ASN A 90 18.05 17.22 0.02
CA ASN A 90 18.64 18.53 -0.23
C ASN A 90 20.14 18.56 0.12
N ASN A 91 20.59 17.85 1.16
CA ASN A 91 22.01 17.69 1.46
C ASN A 91 22.73 16.88 0.37
N LEU A 92 22.11 15.79 -0.09
CA LEU A 92 22.58 14.99 -1.22
C LEU A 92 22.81 15.86 -2.46
N GLN A 93 21.86 16.75 -2.79
CA GLN A 93 21.99 17.69 -3.91
C GLN A 93 23.20 18.62 -3.73
N LYS A 94 23.39 19.22 -2.55
CA LYS A 94 24.53 20.12 -2.27
C LYS A 94 25.88 19.39 -2.38
N ASN A 95 25.95 18.18 -1.83
CA ASN A 95 27.14 17.35 -1.88
C ASN A 95 27.45 16.93 -3.32
N PHE A 96 26.43 16.56 -4.10
CA PHE A 96 26.57 16.25 -5.52
C PHE A 96 27.01 17.46 -6.36
N ASP A 97 26.46 18.65 -6.09
CA ASP A 97 26.89 19.90 -6.74
C ASP A 97 28.36 20.24 -6.48
N SER A 98 28.85 19.86 -5.31
CA SER A 98 30.26 20.01 -4.94
C SER A 98 31.12 18.95 -5.62
N LEU A 99 30.66 17.69 -5.66
CA LEU A 99 31.36 16.57 -6.33
C LEU A 99 31.51 16.82 -7.84
N LYS A 100 30.55 17.46 -8.51
CA LYS A 100 30.66 17.81 -9.94
C LYS A 100 31.93 18.64 -10.25
N LYS A 101 32.33 19.52 -9.32
CA LYS A 101 33.52 20.38 -9.43
C LYS A 101 34.82 19.57 -9.24
N ASN A 102 34.82 18.59 -8.35
CA ASN A 102 35.95 17.70 -8.07
C ASN A 102 35.50 16.23 -7.97
N TRP A 103 35.44 15.54 -9.12
CA TRP A 103 34.87 14.18 -9.20
C TRP A 103 35.72 13.10 -8.52
N THR A 104 36.98 13.41 -8.19
CA THR A 104 37.90 12.49 -7.53
C THR A 104 37.87 12.63 -6.00
N ASP A 105 37.00 13.47 -5.45
CA ASP A 105 36.84 13.65 -4.01
C ASP A 105 36.12 12.45 -3.36
N GLU A 106 36.91 11.52 -2.81
CA GLU A 106 36.37 10.31 -2.16
C GLU A 106 35.63 10.62 -0.85
N ALA A 107 35.94 11.73 -0.17
CA ALA A 107 35.22 12.13 1.03
C ALA A 107 33.80 12.58 0.68
N LEU A 108 33.64 13.39 -0.37
CA LEU A 108 32.33 13.76 -0.89
C LEU A 108 31.54 12.56 -1.41
N LYS A 109 32.18 11.62 -2.13
CA LYS A 109 31.51 10.39 -2.55
C LYS A 109 31.02 9.56 -1.35
N SER A 110 31.81 9.46 -0.29
CA SER A 110 31.43 8.76 0.94
C SER A 110 30.20 9.40 1.59
N GLN A 111 30.17 10.73 1.72
CA GLN A 111 29.03 11.48 2.25
C GLN A 111 27.78 11.28 1.39
N ILE A 112 27.91 11.36 0.06
CA ILE A 112 26.80 11.11 -0.88
C ILE A 112 26.24 9.70 -0.71
N ARG A 113 27.09 8.67 -0.54
CA ARG A 113 26.60 7.31 -0.27
C ARG A 113 25.84 7.23 1.04
N GLN A 114 26.31 7.90 2.10
CA GLN A 114 25.61 7.96 3.38
C GLN A 114 24.24 8.63 3.26
N ASP A 115 24.16 9.78 2.57
CA ASP A 115 22.90 10.48 2.31
C ASP A 115 21.92 9.57 1.55
N ILE A 116 22.38 8.87 0.52
CA ILE A 116 21.55 7.92 -0.24
C ILE A 116 21.03 6.79 0.66
N PHE A 117 21.89 6.18 1.49
CA PHE A 117 21.46 5.12 2.39
C PHE A 117 20.47 5.63 3.45
N GLN A 118 20.64 6.85 3.94
CA GLN A 118 19.71 7.45 4.89
C GLN A 118 18.34 7.70 4.25
N ILE A 119 18.28 8.15 2.99
CA ILE A 119 17.03 8.26 2.23
C ILE A 119 16.35 6.89 2.09
N MET A 120 17.11 5.85 1.71
CA MET A 120 16.60 4.49 1.61
C MET A 120 16.06 3.97 2.96
N GLU A 121 16.75 4.25 4.05
CA GLU A 121 16.37 3.83 5.41
C GLU A 121 15.07 4.52 5.87
N LEU A 122 14.96 5.84 5.69
CA LEU A 122 13.76 6.60 6.01
C LEU A 122 12.55 6.03 5.26
N ASN A 123 12.71 5.81 3.95
CA ASN A 123 11.62 5.35 3.11
C ASN A 123 11.23 3.89 3.41
N MET A 124 12.21 2.99 3.53
CA MET A 124 11.96 1.58 3.86
C MET A 124 11.33 1.40 5.24
N THR A 125 11.77 2.19 6.24
CA THR A 125 11.19 2.14 7.59
C THR A 125 9.75 2.64 7.59
N ALA A 126 9.47 3.74 6.88
CA ALA A 126 8.11 4.23 6.76
C ALA A 126 7.21 3.26 5.99
N ALA A 127 7.69 2.68 4.89
CA ALA A 127 6.94 1.68 4.11
C ALA A 127 6.59 0.45 4.96
N LYS A 128 7.55 -0.05 5.77
CA LYS A 128 7.30 -1.14 6.72
C LYS A 128 6.22 -0.76 7.74
N ASN A 129 6.34 0.40 8.38
CA ASN A 129 5.36 0.84 9.38
C ASN A 129 3.96 1.04 8.78
N LYS A 130 3.85 1.63 7.58
CA LYS A 130 2.57 1.81 6.88
C LYS A 130 1.96 0.46 6.48
N ASN A 131 2.79 -0.50 6.02
CA ASN A 131 2.34 -1.86 5.72
C ASN A 131 1.81 -2.59 6.97
N ASP A 132 2.46 -2.44 8.11
CA ASP A 132 1.98 -3.01 9.39
C ASP A 132 0.62 -2.41 9.80
N ILE A 133 0.43 -1.10 9.60
CA ILE A 133 -0.87 -0.43 9.82
C ILE A 133 -1.94 -0.98 8.88
N VAL A 134 -1.65 -1.11 7.58
CA VAL A 134 -2.58 -1.67 6.59
C VAL A 134 -2.96 -3.10 6.96
N LYS A 135 -1.99 -3.93 7.37
CA LYS A 135 -2.24 -5.30 7.84
C LYS A 135 -3.23 -5.34 9.01
N HIS A 136 -3.03 -4.50 10.03
CA HIS A 136 -3.95 -4.44 11.17
C HIS A 136 -5.35 -3.93 10.81
N LYS A 137 -5.46 -2.98 9.86
CA LYS A 137 -6.75 -2.55 9.30
C LYS A 137 -7.46 -3.72 8.61
N THR A 138 -6.74 -4.50 7.80
CA THR A 138 -7.27 -5.67 7.09
C THR A 138 -7.75 -6.75 8.06
N GLU A 139 -6.97 -7.06 9.09
CA GLU A 139 -7.35 -8.03 10.14
C GLU A 139 -8.65 -7.59 10.85
N THR A 140 -8.75 -6.31 11.20
CA THR A 140 -9.95 -5.75 11.85
C THR A 140 -11.16 -5.79 10.92
N ALA A 141 -11.00 -5.42 9.65
CA ALA A 141 -12.08 -5.48 8.65
C ALA A 141 -12.58 -6.91 8.45
N ASN A 142 -11.67 -7.89 8.34
CA ASN A 142 -12.02 -9.30 8.22
C ASN A 142 -12.82 -9.81 9.42
N LEU A 143 -12.46 -9.40 10.64
CA LEU A 143 -13.20 -9.76 11.84
C LEU A 143 -14.64 -9.21 11.80
N TRP A 144 -14.82 -7.94 11.41
CA TRP A 144 -16.15 -7.34 11.28
C TRP A 144 -16.99 -8.00 10.18
N ILE A 145 -16.39 -8.29 9.01
CA ILE A 145 -17.05 -9.01 7.92
C ILE A 145 -17.49 -10.40 8.38
N ALA A 146 -16.65 -11.11 9.13
CA ALA A 146 -16.99 -12.43 9.67
C ALA A 146 -18.16 -12.36 10.66
N ILE A 147 -18.15 -11.40 11.60
CA ILE A 147 -19.25 -11.20 12.56
C ILE A 147 -20.57 -10.89 11.84
N LEU A 148 -20.53 -9.96 10.88
CA LEU A 148 -21.71 -9.59 10.07
C LEU A 148 -22.19 -10.78 9.23
N GLY A 149 -21.28 -11.57 8.67
CA GLY A 149 -21.59 -12.79 7.93
C GLY A 149 -22.28 -13.84 8.79
N ILE A 150 -21.78 -14.09 10.00
CA ILE A 150 -22.39 -15.03 10.96
C ILE A 150 -23.79 -14.54 11.37
N LEU A 151 -23.94 -13.26 11.70
CA LEU A 151 -25.25 -12.68 12.05
C LEU A 151 -26.25 -12.81 10.89
N CYS A 152 -25.80 -12.50 9.66
CA CYS A 152 -26.61 -12.67 8.46
C CYS A 152 -27.03 -14.13 8.24
N PHE A 153 -26.10 -15.08 8.43
CA PHE A 153 -26.38 -16.51 8.34
C PHE A 153 -27.42 -16.96 9.38
N LEU A 154 -27.27 -16.54 10.65
CA LEU A 154 -28.21 -16.91 11.72
C LEU A 154 -29.63 -16.38 11.44
N ILE A 155 -29.75 -15.15 10.94
CA ILE A 155 -31.04 -14.57 10.52
C ILE A 155 -31.64 -15.39 9.37
N ALA A 156 -30.84 -15.70 8.34
CA ALA A 156 -31.27 -16.52 7.21
C ALA A 156 -31.73 -17.92 7.65
N PHE A 157 -30.95 -18.56 8.50
CA PHE A 157 -31.22 -19.90 9.03
C PHE A 157 -32.51 -19.92 9.86
N ASN A 158 -32.72 -18.93 10.73
CA ASN A 158 -33.96 -18.81 11.51
C ASN A 158 -35.19 -18.62 10.60
N LEU A 159 -35.07 -17.80 9.55
CA LEU A 159 -36.14 -17.60 8.58
C LEU A 159 -36.50 -18.88 7.82
N LEU A 160 -35.51 -19.72 7.50
CA LEU A 160 -35.71 -21.02 6.84
C LEU A 160 -36.43 -22.02 7.75
N LEU A 161 -35.99 -22.18 9.00
CA LEU A 161 -36.63 -23.10 9.96
C LEU A 161 -38.09 -22.73 10.23
N ASN A 162 -38.39 -21.44 10.38
CA ASN A 162 -39.75 -20.93 10.58
C ASN A 162 -40.68 -21.20 9.40
N LEU A 163 -40.15 -21.40 8.19
CA LEU A 163 -40.94 -21.78 7.02
C LEU A 163 -41.33 -23.26 7.05
N SER A 164 -40.39 -24.14 7.42
CA SER A 164 -40.61 -25.59 7.52
C SER A 164 -41.72 -25.93 8.51
N ASN A 165 -41.67 -25.34 9.71
CA ASN A 165 -42.67 -25.59 10.77
C ASN A 165 -44.11 -25.20 10.36
N ARG A 166 -44.27 -24.18 9.50
CA ARG A 166 -45.59 -23.76 9.00
C ARG A 166 -46.13 -24.66 7.88
N ILE A 167 -45.27 -25.31 7.11
CA ILE A 167 -45.67 -26.25 6.05
C ILE A 167 -46.12 -27.58 6.68
N THR A 168 -45.43 -28.03 7.72
CA THR A 168 -45.76 -29.28 8.44
C THR A 168 -47.08 -29.19 9.20
N ASN A 169 -47.34 -28.10 9.93
CA ASN A 169 -48.64 -27.90 10.62
C ASN A 169 -49.84 -27.79 9.66
N ARG A 170 -49.62 -27.44 8.39
CA ARG A 170 -50.69 -27.32 7.39
C ARG A 170 -51.02 -28.65 6.68
N LYS A 171 -50.19 -29.68 6.85
CA LYS A 171 -50.44 -31.04 6.32
C LYS A 171 -51.04 -32.00 7.37
N GLY A 172 -51.15 -31.56 8.63
CA GLY A 172 -51.67 -32.35 9.76
C GLY A 172 -53.05 -31.91 10.28
N SER A 173 -53.77 -31.08 9.54
CA SER A 173 -55.18 -30.69 9.73
C SER A 173 -55.95 -31.02 8.46
#